data_AF-A0A9W9DG52-F1
#
_entry.id   AF-A0A9W9DG52-F1
#
_cell.length_a   1.000
_cell.length_b   1.000
_cell.length_c   1.000
_cell.angle_alpha   90.00
_cell.angle_beta   90.00
_cell.angle_gamma   90.00
#
_symmetry.space_group_name_H-M   'P 1'
#
loop_
_entity.id
_entity.type
_entity.pdbx_description
1 polymer ?
#
loop_
_entity_poly.entity_id
_entity_poly.type
_entity_poly.pdbx_seq_one_letter_code
_entity_poly.pdbx_strand_id
1 'polypeptide(L)'
;MYSPYAKLKTALLPRPKTDESKSLHHIQAQIRAYRLESINHGDRVRKTSQEDSELYKRCQQRSNPIERYIHIPVDEFDTHVIPLRMIVVYHLNNGRSQRIIWLLEELGVPYEVKRYERMPDYTAPPSLLNIHPLGKSPVIEDRGERVVVLAESSAIITYLIQNYGGKQTLSAEGALDDLYYTHYAESTLMPLVVVWQRLSRFANRAPWYLQPLFRYFLGAYREMYVDPELPRNTEMIEQHLGKNSWFARGSDGPTAADYAMIIGLEGLSAGKAVTPSTHPAIATYIKKIHARPAYQSGLRKGGAYAYAKQI
;
A
#
# COMPACT_ATOMS: atom_id res chain seq x y z
N MET A 1 13.84 15.62 -47.21
CA MET A 1 15.04 14.77 -47.41
C MET A 1 16.24 15.54 -46.89
N TYR A 2 16.95 15.02 -45.89
CA TYR A 2 18.42 15.04 -45.74
C TYR A 2 18.75 14.53 -44.32
N SER A 3 19.36 13.36 -44.25
CA SER A 3 19.86 12.68 -43.04
C SER A 3 21.31 13.10 -42.79
N PRO A 4 21.69 13.50 -41.56
CA PRO A 4 23.09 13.77 -41.24
C PRO A 4 23.69 12.68 -40.34
N TYR A 5 23.93 11.48 -40.89
CA TYR A 5 24.93 10.54 -40.37
C TYR A 5 26.17 10.61 -41.24
N ALA A 6 26.98 11.64 -41.06
CA ALA A 6 28.35 11.70 -41.58
C ALA A 6 29.11 12.82 -40.87
N LYS A 7 29.82 12.48 -39.79
CA LYS A 7 31.12 13.06 -39.36
C LYS A 7 31.40 12.65 -37.91
N LEU A 8 32.31 11.70 -37.75
CA LEU A 8 33.41 11.79 -36.77
C LEU A 8 34.38 10.63 -37.05
N LYS A 9 35.34 10.95 -37.91
CA LYS A 9 36.56 10.20 -38.14
C LYS A 9 37.59 10.70 -37.12
N THR A 10 38.29 9.77 -36.48
CA THR A 10 39.66 9.91 -35.92
C THR A 10 39.85 10.84 -34.71
N ALA A 11 39.93 10.23 -33.52
CA ALA A 11 40.75 10.74 -32.42
C ALA A 11 41.74 9.64 -32.02
N LEU A 12 43.03 9.98 -32.17
CA LEU A 12 44.20 9.18 -31.85
C LEU A 12 44.24 8.82 -30.36
N LEU A 13 44.46 7.54 -30.04
CA LEU A 13 44.99 7.11 -28.74
C LEU A 13 46.44 6.64 -28.93
N PRO A 14 47.37 7.01 -28.02
CA PRO A 14 48.76 6.60 -28.12
C PRO A 14 48.91 5.10 -27.81
N ARG A 15 49.73 4.40 -28.61
CA ARG A 15 50.07 2.98 -28.38
C ARG A 15 51.00 2.84 -27.18
N PRO A 16 50.71 1.98 -26.19
CA PRO A 16 51.73 1.49 -25.29
C PRO A 16 52.44 0.28 -25.92
N LYS A 17 53.78 0.31 -25.93
CA LYS A 17 54.62 -0.87 -26.17
C LYS A 17 54.57 -1.74 -24.91
N THR A 18 53.97 -2.93 -24.94
CA THR A 18 54.29 -4.10 -24.09
C THR A 18 53.35 -5.30 -24.37
N ASP A 19 53.97 -6.45 -24.64
CA ASP A 19 53.46 -7.85 -24.60
C ASP A 19 51.93 -8.09 -24.71
N GLU A 20 51.40 -8.00 -25.94
CA GLU A 20 49.96 -8.19 -26.27
C GLU A 20 49.41 -9.59 -25.97
N SER A 21 50.27 -10.60 -25.78
CA SER A 21 49.84 -12.00 -25.61
C SER A 21 49.25 -12.31 -24.23
N LYS A 22 49.77 -11.66 -23.17
CA LYS A 22 49.32 -11.85 -21.77
C LYS A 22 48.10 -10.99 -21.42
N SER A 23 47.95 -9.84 -22.06
CA SER A 23 46.82 -8.91 -21.90
C SER A 23 45.50 -9.50 -22.43
N LEU A 24 45.54 -10.11 -23.63
CA LEU A 24 44.36 -10.75 -24.26
C LEU A 24 43.83 -11.94 -23.45
N HIS A 25 44.71 -12.77 -22.87
CA HIS A 25 44.30 -13.89 -22.03
C HIS A 25 43.64 -13.43 -20.72
N HIS A 26 44.13 -12.34 -20.11
CA HIS A 26 43.55 -11.78 -18.89
C HIS A 26 42.16 -11.17 -19.14
N ILE A 27 42.00 -10.44 -20.25
CA ILE A 27 40.71 -9.86 -20.65
C ILE A 27 39.69 -10.96 -21.00
N GLN A 28 40.11 -12.01 -21.71
CA GLN A 28 39.23 -13.15 -22.00
C GLN A 28 38.82 -13.93 -20.73
N ALA A 29 39.70 -14.02 -19.73
CA ALA A 29 39.38 -14.63 -18.45
C ALA A 29 38.37 -13.78 -17.65
N GLN A 30 38.50 -12.45 -17.63
CA GLN A 30 37.53 -11.56 -16.99
C GLN A 30 36.17 -11.59 -17.67
N ILE A 31 36.11 -11.62 -19.01
CA ILE A 31 34.85 -11.76 -19.77
C ILE A 31 34.19 -13.11 -19.45
N ARG A 32 34.96 -14.20 -19.32
CA ARG A 32 34.42 -15.52 -18.91
C ARG A 32 33.89 -15.51 -17.48
N ALA A 33 34.61 -14.90 -16.54
CA ALA A 33 34.18 -14.78 -15.14
C ALA A 33 32.88 -13.98 -15.03
N TYR A 34 32.78 -12.84 -15.71
CA TYR A 34 31.57 -12.01 -15.73
C TYR A 34 30.39 -12.72 -16.40
N ARG A 35 30.66 -13.51 -17.45
CA ARG A 35 29.64 -14.35 -18.10
C ARG A 35 29.14 -15.45 -17.19
N LEU A 36 30.01 -16.07 -16.39
CA LEU A 36 29.63 -17.10 -15.43
C LEU A 36 28.86 -16.52 -14.24
N GLU A 37 29.24 -15.36 -13.73
CA GLU A 37 28.51 -14.67 -12.66
C GLU A 37 27.13 -14.18 -13.12
N SER A 38 27.01 -13.66 -14.35
CA SER A 38 25.70 -13.26 -14.91
C SER A 38 24.79 -14.45 -15.19
N ILE A 39 25.34 -15.59 -15.62
CA ILE A 39 24.58 -16.85 -15.74
C ILE A 39 24.12 -17.33 -14.36
N ASN A 40 25.02 -17.39 -13.37
CA ASN A 40 24.68 -17.80 -12.01
C ASN A 40 23.67 -16.87 -11.34
N HIS A 41 23.73 -15.56 -11.60
CA HIS A 41 22.75 -14.59 -11.12
C HIS A 41 21.40 -14.78 -11.83
N GLY A 42 21.41 -14.96 -13.16
CA GLY A 42 20.21 -15.25 -13.95
C GLY A 42 19.54 -16.58 -13.59
N ASP A 43 20.31 -17.58 -13.17
CA ASP A 43 19.82 -18.88 -12.70
C ASP A 43 19.30 -18.81 -11.27
N ARG A 44 19.89 -17.96 -10.42
CA ARG A 44 19.39 -17.72 -9.06
C ARG A 44 18.07 -16.94 -9.09
N VAL A 45 17.94 -15.94 -9.96
CA VAL A 45 16.70 -15.19 -10.21
C VAL A 45 15.63 -16.07 -10.87
N ARG A 46 16.03 -16.98 -11.78
CA ARG A 46 15.10 -17.97 -12.36
C ARG A 46 14.62 -18.98 -11.31
N LYS A 47 15.49 -19.48 -10.44
CA LYS A 47 15.10 -20.39 -9.34
C LYS A 47 14.12 -19.75 -8.37
N THR A 48 14.37 -18.53 -7.90
CA THR A 48 13.41 -17.82 -7.03
C THR A 48 12.10 -17.54 -7.77
N SER A 49 12.15 -17.13 -9.04
CA SER A 49 10.93 -16.94 -9.86
C SER A 49 10.16 -18.25 -10.10
N GLN A 50 10.84 -19.38 -10.16
CA GLN A 50 10.24 -20.70 -10.38
C GLN A 50 9.65 -21.27 -9.08
N GLU A 51 10.33 -21.08 -7.95
CA GLU A 51 9.82 -21.38 -6.61
C GLU A 51 8.59 -20.52 -6.27
N ASP A 52 8.61 -19.22 -6.57
CA ASP A 52 7.45 -18.32 -6.40
C ASP A 52 6.30 -18.73 -7.34
N SER A 53 6.61 -19.20 -8.56
CA SER A 53 5.61 -19.70 -9.51
C SER A 53 4.99 -21.03 -9.06
N GLU A 54 5.79 -21.94 -8.49
CA GLU A 54 5.30 -23.19 -7.92
C GLU A 54 4.49 -22.96 -6.64
N LEU A 55 4.90 -22.01 -5.80
CA LEU A 55 4.12 -21.59 -4.63
C LEU A 55 2.75 -21.03 -5.08
N TYR A 56 2.75 -20.15 -6.09
CA TYR A 56 1.54 -19.59 -6.68
C TYR A 56 0.63 -20.69 -7.29
N LYS A 57 1.20 -21.65 -8.01
CA LYS A 57 0.46 -22.80 -8.57
C LYS A 57 -0.09 -23.74 -7.48
N ARG A 58 0.66 -24.00 -6.40
CA ARG A 58 0.18 -24.77 -5.23
C ARG A 58 -0.97 -24.05 -4.51
N CYS A 59 -0.93 -22.73 -4.43
CA CYS A 59 -2.04 -21.93 -3.89
C CYS A 59 -3.30 -22.00 -4.76
N GLN A 60 -3.17 -22.06 -6.09
CA GLN A 60 -4.32 -22.19 -7.00
C GLN A 60 -4.93 -23.61 -7.02
N GLN A 61 -4.15 -24.65 -6.72
CA GLN A 61 -4.61 -26.05 -6.76
C GLN A 61 -5.30 -26.52 -5.47
N ARG A 62 -5.31 -25.71 -4.39
CA ARG A 62 -6.11 -26.01 -3.19
C ARG A 62 -7.57 -25.60 -3.45
N SER A 63 -8.43 -26.61 -3.51
CA SER A 63 -9.89 -26.56 -3.68
C SER A 63 -10.59 -25.30 -3.13
N ASN A 64 -11.32 -24.62 -4.04
CA ASN A 64 -12.29 -23.54 -3.89
C ASN A 64 -12.09 -22.54 -2.71
N PRO A 65 -11.38 -21.41 -2.94
CA PRO A 65 -11.10 -20.43 -1.89
C PRO A 65 -12.33 -19.65 -1.43
N ILE A 66 -13.36 -19.46 -2.27
CA ILE A 66 -14.41 -18.45 -2.05
C ILE A 66 -15.41 -18.86 -0.95
N GLU A 67 -15.71 -20.16 -0.79
CA GLU A 67 -16.70 -20.62 0.20
C GLU A 67 -16.17 -20.65 1.64
N ARG A 68 -14.85 -20.80 1.84
CA ARG A 68 -14.24 -20.75 3.19
C ARG A 68 -14.25 -19.36 3.83
N TYR A 69 -14.47 -18.31 3.04
CA TYR A 69 -14.50 -16.94 3.55
C TYR A 69 -15.88 -16.49 4.07
N ILE A 70 -16.89 -17.35 4.03
CA ILE A 70 -18.25 -16.96 4.39
C ILE A 70 -18.77 -17.71 5.63
N HIS A 71 -18.61 -19.02 5.80
CA HIS A 71 -18.98 -19.70 7.05
C HIS A 71 -18.24 -21.05 7.22
N ILE A 72 -17.67 -21.31 8.40
CA ILE A 72 -17.30 -22.67 8.84
C ILE A 72 -18.22 -23.00 10.02
N PRO A 73 -19.09 -24.03 9.93
CA PRO A 73 -19.84 -24.51 11.09
C PRO A 73 -18.87 -25.27 12.00
N VAL A 74 -18.92 -24.96 13.30
CA VAL A 74 -18.13 -25.66 14.30
C VAL A 74 -19.07 -26.64 14.99
N ASP A 75 -18.81 -27.94 14.81
CA ASP A 75 -19.45 -28.98 15.61
C ASP A 75 -18.99 -28.84 17.07
N GLU A 76 -19.97 -29.00 17.97
CA GLU A 76 -19.93 -29.05 19.45
C GLU A 76 -18.55 -28.94 20.10
N PHE A 77 -18.23 -27.74 20.62
CA PHE A 77 -17.19 -27.59 21.65
C PHE A 77 -17.83 -27.31 23.01
N ASP A 78 -17.31 -28.06 23.98
CA ASP A 78 -17.58 -28.07 25.43
C ASP A 78 -17.78 -26.66 26.04
N THR A 79 -18.90 -26.47 26.73
CA THR A 79 -19.46 -25.17 27.15
C THR A 79 -18.77 -24.48 28.33
N HIS A 80 -17.50 -24.77 28.63
CA HIS A 80 -16.84 -24.25 29.85
C HIS A 80 -15.51 -23.50 29.67
N VAL A 81 -15.17 -23.08 28.45
CA VAL A 81 -14.12 -22.07 28.25
C VAL A 81 -14.68 -20.97 27.34
N ILE A 82 -14.93 -19.77 27.88
CA ILE A 82 -15.23 -18.59 27.04
C ILE A 82 -13.95 -18.35 26.21
N PRO A 83 -13.94 -18.57 24.88
CA PRO A 83 -12.76 -18.24 24.11
C PRO A 83 -12.58 -16.72 24.22
N LEU A 84 -11.44 -16.29 24.78
CA LEU A 84 -11.07 -14.88 24.80
C LEU A 84 -11.11 -14.40 23.34
N ARG A 85 -12.08 -13.54 23.00
CA ARG A 85 -12.18 -12.96 21.66
C ARG A 85 -10.87 -12.26 21.35
N MET A 86 -10.11 -12.78 20.39
CA MET A 86 -8.80 -12.27 20.03
C MET A 86 -8.74 -11.97 18.55
N ILE A 87 -8.44 -10.71 18.21
CA ILE A 87 -8.26 -10.28 16.83
C ILE A 87 -6.77 -10.36 16.50
N VAL A 88 -6.42 -10.97 15.37
CA VAL A 88 -5.08 -10.92 14.79
C VAL A 88 -5.11 -10.01 13.57
N VAL A 89 -4.29 -8.98 13.55
CA VAL A 89 -4.13 -8.06 12.41
C VAL A 89 -2.86 -8.42 11.65
N TYR A 90 -3.03 -8.83 10.39
CA TYR A 90 -1.91 -9.06 9.45
C TYR A 90 -1.49 -7.72 8.83
N HIS A 91 -0.57 -7.04 9.51
CA HIS A 91 -0.16 -5.67 9.24
C HIS A 91 1.01 -5.57 8.27
N LEU A 92 0.83 -4.89 7.14
CA LEU A 92 1.92 -4.49 6.25
C LEU A 92 2.32 -3.03 6.52
N ASN A 93 3.61 -2.78 6.72
CA ASN A 93 4.10 -1.42 6.97
C ASN A 93 3.74 -0.44 5.83
N ASN A 94 3.47 0.82 6.20
CA ASN A 94 3.02 1.87 5.27
C ASN A 94 1.83 1.43 4.40
N GLY A 95 0.88 0.72 5.02
CA GLY A 95 -0.27 0.12 4.35
C GLY A 95 -1.59 0.50 5.00
N ARG A 96 -2.69 0.05 4.38
CA ARG A 96 -4.06 0.26 4.87
C ARG A 96 -4.33 -0.37 6.24
N SER A 97 -3.49 -1.29 6.69
CA SER A 97 -3.58 -1.90 8.03
C SER A 97 -3.40 -0.92 9.18
N GLN A 98 -2.74 0.24 8.97
CA GLN A 98 -2.57 1.22 10.04
C GLN A 98 -3.90 1.76 10.55
N ARG A 99 -4.88 1.98 9.65
CA ARG A 99 -6.21 2.49 10.03
C ARG A 99 -7.03 1.47 10.82
N ILE A 100 -6.78 0.18 10.60
CA ILE A 100 -7.43 -0.91 11.36
C ILE A 100 -6.88 -0.97 12.78
N ILE A 101 -5.55 -0.85 12.92
CA ILE A 101 -4.90 -0.75 14.22
C ILE A 101 -5.42 0.47 14.99
N TRP A 102 -5.52 1.63 14.34
CA TRP A 102 -6.10 2.82 14.96
C TRP A 102 -7.55 2.58 15.42
N LEU A 103 -8.41 2.01 14.57
CA LEU A 103 -9.79 1.68 14.95
C LEU A 103 -9.84 0.74 16.17
N LEU A 104 -9.02 -0.30 16.21
CA LEU A 104 -8.98 -1.23 17.35
C LEU A 104 -8.55 -0.53 18.66
N GLU A 105 -7.63 0.44 18.58
CA GLU A 105 -7.28 1.27 19.74
C GLU A 105 -8.43 2.18 20.19
N GLU A 106 -9.19 2.77 19.25
CA GLU A 106 -10.37 3.60 19.59
C GLU A 106 -11.47 2.76 20.25
N LEU A 107 -11.64 1.52 19.81
CA LEU A 107 -12.61 0.59 20.38
C LEU A 107 -12.14 -0.06 21.70
N GLY A 108 -10.86 0.08 22.05
CA GLY A 108 -10.28 -0.58 23.22
C GLY A 108 -10.27 -2.11 23.12
N VAL A 109 -10.32 -2.66 21.90
CA VAL A 109 -10.40 -4.11 21.67
C VAL A 109 -8.99 -4.70 21.74
N PRO A 110 -8.77 -5.82 22.46
CA PRO A 110 -7.47 -6.49 22.46
C PRO A 110 -7.19 -7.16 21.11
N TYR A 111 -5.96 -6.99 20.60
CA TYR A 111 -5.52 -7.60 19.36
C TYR A 111 -4.02 -7.90 19.35
N GLU A 112 -3.63 -8.84 18.49
CA GLU A 112 -2.25 -9.18 18.15
C GLU A 112 -1.90 -8.57 16.78
N VAL A 113 -0.67 -8.05 16.63
CA VAL A 113 -0.17 -7.55 15.34
C VAL A 113 0.87 -8.53 14.78
N LYS A 114 0.53 -9.19 13.68
CA LYS A 114 1.51 -9.93 12.86
C LYS A 114 2.07 -9.00 11.79
N ARG A 115 3.31 -8.54 12.00
CA ARG A 115 3.96 -7.55 11.14
C ARG A 115 4.62 -8.18 9.92
N TYR A 116 4.46 -7.49 8.80
CA TYR A 116 5.10 -7.77 7.52
C TYR A 116 5.74 -6.49 7.00
N GLU A 117 6.92 -6.63 6.41
CA GLU A 117 7.64 -5.52 5.80
C GLU A 117 7.57 -5.61 4.28
N ARG A 118 7.40 -4.44 3.65
CA ARG A 118 7.53 -4.30 2.20
C ARG A 118 8.95 -4.65 1.76
N MET A 119 9.01 -5.26 0.59
CA MET A 119 10.26 -5.51 -0.12
C MET A 119 10.92 -4.18 -0.54
N PRO A 120 12.22 -4.15 -0.89
CA PRO A 120 12.91 -2.92 -1.33
C PRO A 120 12.26 -2.23 -2.53
N ASP A 121 11.54 -2.97 -3.36
CA ASP A 121 10.79 -2.45 -4.50
C ASP A 121 9.41 -1.88 -4.13
N TYR A 122 9.07 -1.87 -2.83
CA TYR A 122 7.83 -1.46 -2.19
C TYR A 122 6.64 -2.43 -2.38
N THR A 123 6.89 -3.64 -2.88
CA THR A 123 5.85 -4.68 -2.99
C THR A 123 5.59 -5.38 -1.66
N ALA A 124 4.45 -6.08 -1.58
CA ALA A 124 4.11 -6.92 -0.44
C ALA A 124 4.93 -8.22 -0.50
N PRO A 125 5.39 -8.76 0.64
CA PRO A 125 6.17 -10.00 0.64
C PRO A 125 5.30 -11.20 0.20
N PRO A 126 5.86 -12.19 -0.53
CA PRO A 126 5.13 -13.37 -0.98
C PRO A 126 4.48 -14.17 0.16
N SER A 127 5.00 -14.09 1.37
CA SER A 127 4.45 -14.75 2.56
C SER A 127 2.99 -14.36 2.86
N LEU A 128 2.52 -13.20 2.41
CA LEU A 128 1.12 -12.79 2.55
C LEU A 128 0.15 -13.63 1.70
N LEU A 129 0.63 -14.36 0.68
CA LEU A 129 -0.18 -15.30 -0.10
C LEU A 129 -0.66 -16.48 0.74
N ASN A 130 0.05 -16.81 1.83
CA ASN A 130 -0.39 -17.83 2.78
C ASN A 130 -1.59 -17.38 3.63
N ILE A 131 -1.85 -16.06 3.69
CA ILE A 131 -2.92 -15.47 4.48
C ILE A 131 -4.14 -15.18 3.61
N HIS A 132 -3.93 -14.58 2.44
CA HIS A 132 -5.01 -14.25 1.50
C HIS A 132 -4.57 -14.53 0.05
N PRO A 133 -5.42 -15.08 -0.82
CA PRO A 133 -5.07 -15.45 -2.20
C PRO A 133 -4.46 -14.31 -3.04
N LEU A 134 -4.83 -13.06 -2.75
CA LEU A 134 -4.28 -11.88 -3.43
C LEU A 134 -2.98 -11.33 -2.84
N GLY A 135 -2.50 -11.89 -1.72
CA GLY A 135 -1.31 -11.43 -1.00
C GLY A 135 -1.40 -9.97 -0.56
N LYS A 136 -2.61 -9.49 -0.23
CA LYS A 136 -2.87 -8.11 0.17
C LYS A 136 -3.08 -8.00 1.67
N SER A 137 -2.88 -6.79 2.19
CA SER A 137 -3.11 -6.40 3.58
C SER A 137 -3.92 -5.09 3.57
N PRO A 138 -4.79 -4.86 4.57
CA PRO A 138 -5.04 -5.67 5.76
C PRO A 138 -5.84 -6.95 5.52
N VAL A 139 -5.59 -7.90 6.40
CA VAL A 139 -6.47 -9.04 6.71
C VAL A 139 -6.57 -9.08 8.23
N ILE A 140 -7.76 -9.36 8.76
CA ILE A 140 -7.93 -9.72 10.16
C ILE A 140 -8.39 -11.17 10.29
N GLU A 141 -8.06 -11.76 11.43
CA GLU A 141 -8.62 -13.01 11.89
C GLU A 141 -9.21 -12.77 13.28
N ASP A 142 -10.53 -12.78 13.38
CA ASP A 142 -11.26 -12.65 14.63
C ASP A 142 -11.61 -14.05 15.16
N ARG A 143 -11.04 -14.39 16.31
CA ARG A 143 -11.21 -15.67 16.99
C ARG A 143 -12.21 -15.52 18.14
N GLY A 144 -13.47 -15.33 17.80
CA GLY A 144 -14.58 -15.31 18.74
C GLY A 144 -15.32 -16.65 18.83
N GLU A 145 -16.64 -16.61 18.95
CA GLU A 145 -17.50 -17.82 18.87
C GLU A 145 -17.34 -18.57 17.55
N ARG A 146 -17.03 -17.82 16.48
CA ARG A 146 -16.62 -18.36 15.19
C ARG A 146 -15.35 -17.66 14.73
N VAL A 147 -14.50 -18.37 13.99
CA VAL A 147 -13.32 -17.78 13.36
C VAL A 147 -13.76 -17.06 12.09
N VAL A 148 -13.54 -15.75 12.03
CA VAL A 148 -13.80 -14.91 10.86
C VAL A 148 -12.47 -14.42 10.31
N VAL A 149 -12.14 -14.81 9.07
CA VAL A 149 -10.99 -14.25 8.34
C VAL A 149 -11.53 -13.26 7.31
N LEU A 150 -11.23 -11.98 7.49
CA LEU A 150 -11.79 -10.92 6.66
C LEU A 150 -10.68 -10.05 6.05
N ALA A 151 -10.73 -9.93 4.72
CA ALA A 151 -9.95 -8.98 3.94
C ALA A 151 -10.80 -7.76 3.57
N GLU A 152 -10.23 -6.81 2.82
CA GLU A 152 -10.82 -5.52 2.45
C GLU A 152 -10.98 -4.56 3.62
N SER A 153 -10.18 -3.49 3.60
CA SER A 153 -10.03 -2.61 4.76
C SER A 153 -11.30 -1.84 5.12
N SER A 154 -12.21 -1.53 4.19
CA SER A 154 -13.50 -0.90 4.54
C SER A 154 -14.50 -1.93 5.07
N ALA A 155 -14.49 -3.15 4.54
CA ALA A 155 -15.29 -4.25 5.10
C ALA A 155 -14.87 -4.57 6.54
N ILE A 156 -13.55 -4.58 6.81
CA ILE A 156 -13.00 -4.76 8.16
C ILE A 156 -13.46 -3.63 9.10
N ILE A 157 -13.41 -2.37 8.66
CA ILE A 157 -13.90 -1.24 9.47
C ILE A 157 -15.37 -1.43 9.84
N THR A 158 -16.22 -1.70 8.85
CA THR A 158 -17.66 -1.92 9.08
C THR A 158 -17.89 -3.11 10.01
N TYR A 159 -17.19 -4.23 9.80
CA TYR A 159 -17.26 -5.41 10.66
C TYR A 159 -16.91 -5.08 12.11
N LEU A 160 -15.79 -4.39 12.35
CA LEU A 160 -15.35 -4.05 13.70
C LEU A 160 -16.33 -3.11 14.39
N ILE A 161 -16.81 -2.08 13.71
CA ILE A 161 -17.79 -1.13 14.27
C ILE A 161 -19.11 -1.83 14.61
N GLN A 162 -19.53 -2.80 13.79
CA GLN A 162 -20.78 -3.53 14.04
C GLN A 162 -20.68 -4.54 15.19
N ASN A 163 -19.53 -5.21 15.34
CA ASN A 163 -19.38 -6.33 16.28
C ASN A 163 -18.72 -5.95 17.62
N TYR A 164 -17.97 -4.84 17.66
CA TYR A 164 -17.22 -4.39 18.83
C TYR A 164 -17.63 -3.01 19.35
N GLY A 165 -18.65 -2.39 18.75
CA GLY A 165 -19.14 -1.08 19.13
C GLY A 165 -18.49 0.06 18.35
N GLY A 166 -18.68 1.30 18.82
CA GLY A 166 -18.20 2.50 18.11
C GLY A 166 -19.17 3.05 17.06
N LYS A 167 -20.38 2.48 16.95
CA LYS A 167 -21.47 3.16 16.25
C LYS A 167 -21.81 4.45 16.97
N GLN A 168 -21.83 5.54 16.22
CA GLN A 168 -22.31 6.83 16.72
C GLN A 168 -23.78 7.02 16.38
N THR A 169 -24.48 7.79 17.20
CA THR A 169 -25.83 8.26 16.89
C THR A 169 -25.71 9.42 15.92
N LEU A 170 -25.93 9.15 14.63
CA LEU A 170 -25.83 10.14 13.56
C LEU A 170 -27.22 10.63 13.14
N SER A 171 -27.31 11.87 12.63
CA SER A 171 -28.49 12.29 11.88
C SER A 171 -28.63 11.48 10.59
N ALA A 172 -29.77 11.57 9.91
CA ALA A 172 -29.96 10.90 8.62
C ALA A 172 -28.90 11.34 7.60
N GLU A 173 -28.59 12.64 7.56
CA GLU A 173 -27.57 13.21 6.68
C GLU A 173 -26.16 12.79 7.10
N GLY A 174 -25.87 12.74 8.41
CA GLY A 174 -24.59 12.25 8.93
C GLY A 174 -24.34 10.79 8.58
N ALA A 175 -25.38 9.95 8.66
CA ALA A 175 -25.31 8.54 8.27
C ALA A 175 -25.11 8.37 6.74
N LEU A 176 -25.75 9.22 5.93
CA LEU A 176 -25.52 9.24 4.47
C LEU A 176 -24.09 9.67 4.13
N ASP A 177 -23.56 10.70 4.79
CA ASP A 177 -22.18 11.13 4.63
C ASP A 177 -21.20 10.00 5.04
N ASP A 178 -21.43 9.32 6.17
CA ASP A 178 -20.60 8.19 6.63
C ASP A 178 -20.54 7.06 5.59
N LEU A 179 -21.71 6.68 5.06
CA LEU A 179 -21.82 5.67 4.01
C LEU A 179 -21.08 6.13 2.74
N TYR A 180 -21.37 7.33 2.26
CA TYR A 180 -20.77 7.87 1.04
C TYR A 180 -19.26 7.92 1.13
N TYR A 181 -18.70 8.54 2.18
CA TYR A 181 -17.25 8.72 2.31
C TYR A 181 -16.51 7.41 2.59
N THR A 182 -17.14 6.44 3.26
CA THR A 182 -16.56 5.09 3.43
C THR A 182 -16.34 4.40 2.09
N HIS A 183 -17.31 4.47 1.17
CA HIS A 183 -17.21 3.87 -0.16
C HIS A 183 -16.36 4.70 -1.13
N TYR A 184 -16.49 6.03 -1.08
CA TYR A 184 -15.71 6.97 -1.87
C TYR A 184 -14.21 6.82 -1.62
N ALA A 185 -13.80 6.59 -0.37
CA ALA A 185 -12.41 6.36 0.00
C ALA A 185 -11.77 5.26 -0.85
N GLU A 186 -12.40 4.09 -0.96
CA GLU A 186 -11.82 2.94 -1.68
C GLU A 186 -12.11 2.96 -3.18
N SER A 187 -13.26 3.49 -3.60
CA SER A 187 -13.73 3.37 -4.99
C SER A 187 -13.25 4.51 -5.87
N THR A 188 -13.08 5.70 -5.31
CA THR A 188 -12.75 6.92 -6.06
C THR A 188 -11.37 7.44 -5.66
N LEU A 189 -11.16 7.73 -4.38
CA LEU A 189 -9.96 8.41 -3.91
C LEU A 189 -8.73 7.52 -3.99
N MET A 190 -8.78 6.31 -3.43
CA MET A 190 -7.61 5.44 -3.35
C MET A 190 -7.04 5.00 -4.70
N PRO A 191 -7.84 4.65 -5.73
CA PRO A 191 -7.32 4.37 -7.07
C PRO A 191 -6.54 5.54 -7.64
N LEU A 192 -7.08 6.76 -7.53
CA LEU A 192 -6.43 7.99 -7.97
C LEU A 192 -5.10 8.24 -7.22
N VAL A 193 -5.12 8.16 -5.88
CA VAL A 193 -3.92 8.37 -5.05
C VAL A 193 -2.84 7.34 -5.36
N VAL A 194 -3.20 6.06 -5.52
CA VAL A 194 -2.25 4.98 -5.83
C VAL A 194 -1.61 5.20 -7.21
N VAL A 195 -2.40 5.54 -8.22
CA VAL A 195 -1.89 5.84 -9.56
C VAL A 195 -0.95 7.04 -9.52
N TRP A 196 -1.37 8.15 -8.90
CA TRP A 196 -0.55 9.35 -8.74
C TRP A 196 0.79 9.06 -8.04
N GLN A 197 0.78 8.32 -6.92
CA GLN A 197 1.99 7.96 -6.19
C GLN A 197 2.91 6.99 -6.94
N ARG A 198 2.34 6.07 -7.74
CA ARG A 198 3.11 5.05 -8.46
C ARG A 198 3.70 5.57 -9.76
N LEU A 199 2.96 6.36 -10.54
CA LEU A 199 3.47 6.99 -11.77
C LEU A 199 4.75 7.77 -11.51
N SER A 200 4.75 8.56 -10.43
CA SER A 200 5.89 9.37 -9.99
C SER A 200 7.16 8.54 -9.70
N ARG A 201 7.01 7.27 -9.32
CA ARG A 201 8.13 6.35 -9.05
C ARG A 201 8.51 5.51 -10.26
N PHE A 202 7.55 5.19 -11.14
CA PHE A 202 7.76 4.32 -12.28
C PHE A 202 8.75 4.92 -13.30
N ALA A 203 8.69 6.23 -13.52
CA ALA A 203 9.62 6.93 -14.42
C ALA A 203 11.10 6.72 -14.07
N ASN A 204 11.41 6.52 -12.78
CA ASN A 204 12.78 6.35 -12.29
C ASN A 204 13.30 4.90 -12.39
N ARG A 205 12.44 3.94 -12.78
CA ARG A 205 12.83 2.53 -12.98
C ARG A 205 13.26 2.21 -14.40
N ALA A 206 12.96 3.07 -15.37
CA ALA A 206 13.39 2.87 -16.74
C ALA A 206 14.92 3.02 -16.88
N PRO A 207 15.58 2.25 -17.78
CA PRO A 207 16.99 2.48 -18.12
C PRO A 207 17.22 3.93 -18.54
N TRP A 208 18.34 4.52 -18.13
CA TRP A 208 18.60 5.96 -18.25
C TRP A 208 18.39 6.52 -19.67
N TYR A 209 18.68 5.73 -20.71
CA TYR A 209 18.52 6.12 -22.11
C TYR A 209 17.05 6.07 -22.61
N LEU A 210 16.16 5.34 -21.93
CA LEU A 210 14.70 5.34 -22.20
C LEU A 210 13.93 6.30 -21.30
N GLN A 211 14.53 6.78 -20.21
CA GLN A 211 13.86 7.66 -19.24
C GLN A 211 13.18 8.89 -19.88
N PRO A 212 13.77 9.60 -20.87
CA PRO A 212 13.09 10.74 -21.49
C PRO A 212 11.77 10.35 -22.16
N LEU A 213 11.75 9.23 -22.89
CA LEU A 213 10.56 8.72 -23.57
C LEU A 213 9.50 8.26 -22.57
N PHE A 214 9.91 7.54 -21.51
CA PHE A 214 8.99 7.12 -20.45
C PHE A 214 8.39 8.32 -19.71
N ARG A 215 9.20 9.34 -19.39
CA ARG A 215 8.71 10.57 -18.76
C ARG A 215 7.70 11.30 -19.63
N TYR A 216 7.90 11.34 -20.95
CA TYR A 216 6.94 11.91 -21.89
C TYR A 216 5.59 11.18 -21.86
N PHE A 217 5.58 9.86 -22.03
CA PHE A 217 4.32 9.08 -22.00
C PHE A 217 3.62 9.12 -20.65
N LEU A 218 4.37 9.03 -19.54
CA LEU A 218 3.80 9.14 -18.19
C LEU A 218 3.27 10.54 -17.91
N GLY A 219 3.90 11.58 -18.46
CA GLY A 219 3.40 12.96 -18.42
C GLY A 219 2.06 13.08 -19.12
N ALA A 220 1.95 12.60 -20.36
CA ALA A 220 0.69 12.60 -21.10
C ALA A 220 -0.43 11.82 -20.39
N TYR A 221 -0.12 10.64 -19.84
CA TYR A 221 -1.08 9.87 -19.04
C TYR A 221 -1.53 10.64 -17.79
N ARG A 222 -0.59 11.27 -17.09
CA ARG A 222 -0.86 12.05 -15.89
C ARG A 222 -1.75 13.27 -16.20
N GLU A 223 -1.45 14.00 -17.27
CA GLU A 223 -2.25 15.16 -17.72
C GLU A 223 -3.68 14.75 -18.10
N MET A 224 -3.85 13.56 -18.68
CA MET A 224 -5.16 13.08 -19.12
C MET A 224 -6.02 12.54 -17.97
N TYR A 225 -5.44 11.84 -17.00
CA TYR A 225 -6.21 11.06 -16.01
C TYR A 225 -6.02 11.47 -14.55
N VAL A 226 -4.92 12.15 -14.20
CA VAL A 226 -4.57 12.44 -12.80
C VAL A 226 -4.68 13.93 -12.49
N ASP A 227 -4.04 14.78 -13.29
CA ASP A 227 -3.98 16.22 -13.03
C ASP A 227 -5.36 16.93 -13.06
N PRO A 228 -6.38 16.52 -13.85
CA PRO A 228 -7.70 17.13 -13.74
C PRO A 228 -8.51 16.61 -12.54
N GLU A 229 -8.32 15.34 -12.17
CA GLU A 229 -9.12 14.69 -11.12
C GLU A 229 -8.59 15.00 -9.72
N LEU A 230 -7.26 15.11 -9.57
CA LEU A 230 -6.63 15.31 -8.27
C LEU A 230 -7.10 16.61 -7.59
N PRO A 231 -7.06 17.79 -8.24
CA PRO A 231 -7.56 19.03 -7.64
C PRO A 231 -9.07 18.97 -7.34
N ARG A 232 -9.89 18.39 -8.23
CA ARG A 232 -11.34 18.25 -8.01
C ARG A 232 -11.63 17.48 -6.72
N ASN A 233 -10.95 16.35 -6.54
CA ASN A 233 -11.12 15.51 -5.36
C ASN A 233 -10.60 16.22 -4.09
N THR A 234 -9.43 16.87 -4.16
CA THR A 234 -8.87 17.55 -2.97
C THR A 234 -9.66 18.81 -2.60
N GLU A 235 -10.15 19.58 -3.56
CA GLU A 235 -11.00 20.75 -3.33
C GLU A 235 -12.36 20.36 -2.76
N MET A 236 -13.00 19.30 -3.28
CA MET A 236 -14.25 18.79 -2.72
C MET A 236 -14.10 18.39 -1.25
N ILE A 237 -13.03 17.66 -0.93
CA ILE A 237 -12.73 17.23 0.45
C ILE A 237 -12.42 18.45 1.34
N GLU A 238 -11.64 19.40 0.84
CA GLU A 238 -11.29 20.63 1.57
C GLU A 238 -12.53 21.47 1.88
N GLN A 239 -13.45 21.63 0.92
CA GLN A 239 -14.72 22.33 1.13
C GLN A 239 -15.60 21.61 2.16
N HIS A 240 -15.62 20.27 2.16
CA HIS A 240 -16.37 19.49 3.14
C HIS A 240 -15.79 19.64 4.55
N LEU A 241 -14.48 19.47 4.71
CA LEU A 241 -13.78 19.58 6.00
C LEU A 241 -13.66 21.03 6.49
N GLY A 242 -13.78 22.02 5.60
CA GLY A 242 -13.88 23.43 5.96
C GLY A 242 -15.19 23.78 6.68
N LYS A 243 -16.23 22.95 6.52
CA LYS A 243 -17.54 23.12 7.16
C LYS A 243 -17.81 22.12 8.28
N ASN A 244 -17.22 20.93 8.19
CA ASN A 244 -17.49 19.82 9.10
C ASN A 244 -16.21 19.35 9.78
N SER A 245 -16.29 19.08 11.08
CA SER A 245 -15.14 18.54 11.81
C SER A 245 -14.78 17.12 11.35
N TRP A 246 -15.77 16.29 11.03
CA TRP A 246 -15.62 14.89 10.63
C TRP A 246 -16.30 14.66 9.28
N PHE A 247 -16.02 13.52 8.64
CA PHE A 247 -16.65 13.20 7.35
C PHE A 247 -18.16 13.02 7.49
N ALA A 248 -18.62 12.34 8.53
CA ALA A 248 -20.03 12.33 8.90
C ALA A 248 -20.40 13.67 9.55
N ARG A 249 -21.23 14.49 8.89
CA ARG A 249 -21.65 15.77 9.45
C ARG A 249 -22.43 15.61 10.76
N GLY A 250 -22.19 16.51 11.71
CA GLY A 250 -22.81 16.48 13.04
C GLY A 250 -22.32 15.35 13.95
N SER A 251 -21.33 14.56 13.53
CA SER A 251 -20.70 13.53 14.36
C SER A 251 -19.85 14.14 15.47
N ASP A 252 -19.81 13.53 16.64
CA ASP A 252 -18.97 13.94 17.77
C ASP A 252 -17.55 13.36 17.68
N GLY A 253 -17.37 12.26 16.94
CA GLY A 253 -16.10 11.55 16.81
C GLY A 253 -15.83 10.98 15.42
N PRO A 254 -14.75 10.21 15.26
CA PRO A 254 -14.47 9.49 14.02
C PRO A 254 -15.52 8.40 13.75
N THR A 255 -15.94 8.30 12.49
CA THR A 255 -16.88 7.31 11.95
C THR A 255 -16.18 6.39 10.95
N ALA A 256 -16.91 5.44 10.33
CA ALA A 256 -16.33 4.52 9.36
C ALA A 256 -15.64 5.28 8.20
N ALA A 257 -16.23 6.40 7.79
CA ALA A 257 -15.68 7.30 6.79
C ALA A 257 -14.31 7.86 7.20
N ASP A 258 -14.14 8.30 8.45
CA ASP A 258 -12.88 8.87 8.93
C ASP A 258 -11.76 7.83 8.95
N TYR A 259 -12.06 6.61 9.42
CA TYR A 259 -11.11 5.49 9.37
C TYR A 259 -10.76 5.09 7.93
N ALA A 260 -11.70 5.18 6.99
CA ALA A 260 -11.47 4.84 5.60
C ALA A 260 -10.62 5.92 4.88
N MET A 261 -10.96 7.19 5.08
CA MET A 261 -10.41 8.34 4.36
C MET A 261 -8.98 8.70 4.76
N ILE A 262 -8.61 8.52 6.03
CA ILE A 262 -7.35 9.04 6.59
C ILE A 262 -6.11 8.65 5.76
N ILE A 263 -6.01 7.39 5.30
CA ILE A 263 -4.82 6.93 4.57
C ILE A 263 -4.66 7.61 3.21
N GLY A 264 -5.76 7.94 2.55
CA GLY A 264 -5.74 8.69 1.30
C GLY A 264 -5.22 10.11 1.52
N LEU A 265 -5.73 10.79 2.56
CA LEU A 265 -5.32 12.16 2.91
C LEU A 265 -3.86 12.23 3.37
N GLU A 266 -3.44 11.27 4.19
CA GLU A 266 -2.06 11.08 4.59
C GLU A 266 -1.13 10.87 3.40
N GLY A 267 -1.53 10.01 2.45
CA GLY A 267 -0.78 9.76 1.23
C GLY A 267 -0.65 11.00 0.34
N LEU A 268 -1.72 11.80 0.23
CA LEU A 268 -1.72 13.08 -0.48
C LEU A 268 -0.81 14.11 0.19
N SER A 269 -0.87 14.21 1.52
CA SER A 269 -0.06 15.13 2.31
C SER A 269 1.43 14.78 2.25
N ALA A 270 1.77 13.49 2.43
CA ALA A 270 3.15 13.02 2.36
C ALA A 270 3.79 13.23 0.98
N GLY A 271 3.00 13.09 -0.10
CA GLY A 271 3.45 13.38 -1.45
C GLY A 271 3.28 14.86 -1.86
N LYS A 272 2.89 15.74 -0.94
CA LYS A 272 2.73 17.20 -1.14
C LYS A 272 1.67 17.61 -2.18
N ALA A 273 0.71 16.74 -2.49
CA ALA A 273 -0.47 17.13 -3.28
C ALA A 273 -1.39 18.08 -2.50
N VAL A 274 -1.43 17.90 -1.18
CA VAL A 274 -2.09 18.83 -0.25
C VAL A 274 -1.06 19.33 0.76
N THR A 275 -1.14 20.60 1.10
CA THR A 275 -0.24 21.25 2.06
C THR A 275 -1.05 22.17 2.98
N PRO A 276 -0.53 22.54 4.17
CA PRO A 276 -1.21 23.52 5.04
C PRO A 276 -1.51 24.87 4.37
N SER A 277 -0.75 25.25 3.34
CA SER A 277 -0.96 26.49 2.59
C SER A 277 -2.03 26.39 1.50
N THR A 278 -2.24 25.20 0.94
CA THR A 278 -3.19 24.98 -0.18
C THR A 278 -4.52 24.40 0.31
N HIS A 279 -4.47 23.52 1.31
CA HIS A 279 -5.60 22.76 1.85
C HIS A 279 -5.53 22.75 3.39
N PRO A 280 -5.72 23.92 4.04
CA PRO A 280 -5.61 24.07 5.50
C PRO A 280 -6.60 23.19 6.29
N ALA A 281 -7.81 22.94 5.79
CA ALA A 281 -8.81 22.13 6.48
C ALA A 281 -8.39 20.66 6.50
N ILE A 282 -7.94 20.10 5.37
CA ILE A 282 -7.36 18.75 5.30
C ILE A 282 -6.16 18.65 6.24
N ALA A 283 -5.24 19.62 6.21
CA ALA A 283 -4.06 19.60 7.07
C ALA A 283 -4.43 19.63 8.56
N THR A 284 -5.44 20.42 8.94
CA THR A 284 -5.96 20.50 10.31
C THR A 284 -6.63 19.20 10.72
N TYR A 285 -7.42 18.60 9.82
CA TYR A 285 -8.07 17.31 10.03
C TYR A 285 -7.05 16.18 10.28
N ILE A 286 -6.00 16.08 9.47
CA ILE A 286 -4.92 15.09 9.65
C ILE A 286 -4.26 15.29 11.02
N LYS A 287 -3.89 16.53 11.36
CA LYS A 287 -3.29 16.84 12.67
C LYS A 287 -4.20 16.45 13.83
N LYS A 288 -5.51 16.72 13.70
CA LYS A 288 -6.51 16.35 14.71
C LYS A 288 -6.53 14.84 14.94
N ILE A 289 -6.46 14.03 13.89
CA ILE A 289 -6.38 12.56 14.01
C ILE A 289 -5.06 12.12 14.62
N HIS A 290 -3.94 12.68 14.17
CA HIS A 290 -2.60 12.34 14.69
C HIS A 290 -2.43 12.68 16.17
N ALA A 291 -3.17 13.68 16.67
CA ALA A 291 -3.19 14.06 18.08
C ALA A 291 -3.99 13.10 18.96
N ARG A 292 -4.78 12.18 18.40
CA ARG A 292 -5.61 11.26 19.19
C ARG A 292 -4.74 10.23 19.92
N PRO A 293 -4.98 9.98 21.22
CA PRO A 293 -4.21 9.00 21.99
C PRO A 293 -4.23 7.59 21.37
N ALA A 294 -5.40 7.17 20.87
CA ALA A 294 -5.57 5.88 20.21
C ALA A 294 -4.76 5.79 18.89
N TYR A 295 -4.70 6.86 18.10
CA TYR A 295 -3.87 6.90 16.90
C TYR A 295 -2.39 6.76 17.24
N GLN A 296 -1.91 7.51 18.24
CA GLN A 296 -0.52 7.44 18.71
C GLN A 296 -0.17 6.06 19.29
N SER A 297 -1.08 5.45 20.05
CA SER A 297 -0.94 4.08 20.52
C SER A 297 -0.85 3.08 19.37
N GLY A 298 -1.71 3.27 18.35
CA GLY A 298 -1.70 2.48 17.14
C GLY A 298 -0.40 2.63 16.34
N LEU A 299 0.24 3.79 16.31
CA LEU A 299 1.56 3.95 15.71
C LEU A 299 2.64 3.16 16.46
N ARG A 300 2.62 3.17 17.80
CA ARG A 300 3.57 2.40 18.62
C ARG A 300 3.41 0.89 18.40
N LYS A 301 2.17 0.40 18.29
CA LYS A 301 1.87 -1.02 18.05
C LYS A 301 2.03 -1.42 16.57
N GLY A 302 1.76 -0.54 15.62
CA GLY A 302 1.95 -0.80 14.18
C GLY A 302 3.42 -0.83 13.78
N GLY A 303 4.24 0.05 14.36
CA GLY A 303 5.65 0.24 14.02
C GLY A 303 5.88 1.49 13.17
N ALA A 304 6.98 1.51 12.41
CA ALA A 304 7.34 2.66 11.60
C ALA A 304 6.28 2.96 10.52
N TYR A 305 5.80 4.20 10.49
CA TYR A 305 4.78 4.67 9.55
C TYR A 305 5.23 5.97 8.88
N ALA A 306 5.38 5.95 7.56
CA ALA A 306 5.97 7.05 6.80
C ALA A 306 5.05 8.29 6.74
N TYR A 307 3.75 8.13 6.99
CA TYR A 307 2.78 9.23 6.87
C TYR A 307 2.51 9.96 8.19
N ALA A 308 2.97 9.43 9.32
CA ALA A 308 2.94 10.11 10.60
C ALA A 308 4.32 9.99 11.26
N LYS A 309 5.01 11.11 11.49
CA LYS A 309 6.27 11.08 12.23
C LYS A 309 5.96 10.70 13.68
N GLN A 310 6.64 9.67 14.19
CA GLN A 310 6.63 9.39 15.62
C GLN A 310 7.26 10.59 16.34
N ILE A 311 6.55 11.12 17.34
CA ILE A 311 7.09 12.11 18.29
C ILE A 311 7.96 11.35 19.28
#